data_AF-A0A3D8T182-F1
#
_entry.id   AF-A0A3D8T182-F1
#
_cell.length_a   1.000
_cell.length_b   1.000
_cell.length_c   1.000
_cell.angle_alpha   90.00
_cell.angle_beta   90.00
_cell.angle_gamma   90.00
#
_symmetry.space_group_name_H-M   'P 1'
#
loop_
_entity.id
_entity.type
_entity.pdbx_description
1 polymer ?
#
loop_
_entity_poly.entity_id
_entity_poly.type
_entity_poly.pdbx_seq_one_letter_code
_entity_poly.pdbx_strand_id
1 'polypeptide(L)'
;MEDQSTSCTPTSDPAQIYIVEMDESSPWHQRLSDQLSDPLVSPKKRRGFKCSLRRILAFSVTLIILSWLYMVHDGYRTANVTPFIDQRPNLDGLKFVPSDNPYIHYVGRWISRPESTRRIGTFPGVYFDFVVNGSKTILVSLHNTKNQSSEFLAEKPLPEFLRLSNTTATSGPVSILARVGDEDYLVFPEASSITDIRRNLDVTSRQAIRIVAPMNGGFETLELDGLWIDEKSQIVPQSQTQTGNGEEHPRQRKILEIVTDLSGSSTARQEDTKKTSQALLRGVRGWEYLLGEMFGADHTSVNVDVVHPSPSNFLSRGISHLRFQTSWHILNLGNSDWESFEQHQGEYDNLTSSAFNTRFEKTYISLLKAIRTLAYPSGAMFRDRPIFVMRPFRGQLEQSTRSVVEHMRLQGDRFIFWLDTSGWLDPAVDSGQKSEGQDFSIDEASPLKQRRLTERGHQRVAMLLHKHVCKYLARDTAKCAVLPAGTYHTETWIADVEHVDASKSELEGRWDGRRSE
;
A
#
# COMPACT_ATOMS: atom_id res chain seq x y z
N MET A 1 34.81 1.71 -68.11
CA MET A 1 35.23 0.31 -67.94
C MET A 1 35.22 0.08 -66.45
N GLU A 2 34.11 -0.46 -65.95
CA GLU A 2 33.76 -0.53 -64.53
C GLU A 2 34.32 -1.80 -63.89
N ASP A 3 34.90 -1.63 -62.70
CA ASP A 3 35.42 -2.68 -61.84
C ASP A 3 34.29 -3.46 -61.17
N GLN A 4 34.33 -4.79 -61.31
CA GLN A 4 33.47 -5.73 -60.59
C GLN A 4 34.14 -6.12 -59.27
N SER A 5 33.48 -5.80 -58.15
CA SER A 5 33.78 -6.39 -56.84
C SER A 5 32.57 -7.21 -56.37
N THR A 6 32.83 -8.50 -56.14
CA THR A 6 31.88 -9.52 -55.69
C THR A 6 31.70 -9.44 -54.17
N SER A 7 30.47 -9.22 -53.72
CA SER A 7 30.04 -9.32 -52.32
C SER A 7 29.11 -10.53 -52.16
N CYS A 8 29.46 -11.44 -51.25
CA CYS A 8 28.68 -12.62 -50.90
C CYS A 8 27.79 -12.31 -49.69
N THR A 9 26.49 -12.50 -49.82
CA THR A 9 25.53 -12.60 -48.71
C THR A 9 25.11 -14.06 -48.51
N PRO A 10 25.07 -14.60 -47.28
CA PRO A 10 24.47 -15.90 -47.03
C PRO A 10 22.97 -15.75 -46.81
N THR A 11 22.21 -16.48 -47.62
CA THR A 11 20.79 -16.79 -47.48
C THR A 11 20.59 -17.76 -46.32
N SER A 12 19.77 -17.41 -45.33
CA SER A 12 19.25 -18.37 -44.34
C SER A 12 17.85 -18.81 -44.74
N ASP A 13 17.67 -20.13 -44.87
CA ASP A 13 16.39 -20.77 -45.12
C ASP A 13 15.45 -20.65 -43.90
N PRO A 14 14.12 -20.57 -44.10
CA PRO A 14 13.15 -20.51 -43.02
C PRO A 14 12.91 -21.91 -42.41
N ALA A 15 13.00 -22.00 -41.08
CA ALA A 15 12.70 -23.22 -40.33
C ALA A 15 11.21 -23.61 -40.46
N GLN A 16 10.99 -24.88 -40.83
CA GLN A 16 9.70 -25.56 -40.84
C GLN A 16 9.17 -25.76 -39.42
N ILE A 17 7.90 -25.42 -39.21
CA ILE A 17 7.15 -25.70 -37.99
C ILE A 17 6.64 -27.14 -38.08
N TYR A 18 7.08 -28.00 -37.17
CA TYR A 18 6.49 -29.32 -36.95
C TYR A 18 5.35 -29.19 -35.92
N ILE A 19 4.13 -29.50 -36.34
CA ILE A 19 2.99 -29.70 -35.44
C ILE A 19 3.11 -31.13 -34.92
N VAL A 20 3.39 -31.28 -33.63
CA VAL A 20 3.28 -32.57 -32.94
C VAL A 20 1.89 -32.61 -32.33
N GLU A 21 0.98 -33.36 -32.95
CA GLU A 21 -0.21 -33.88 -32.28
C GLU A 21 0.25 -34.81 -31.15
N MET A 22 -0.19 -34.54 -29.92
CA MET A 22 -0.06 -35.50 -28.83
C MET A 22 -1.43 -36.08 -28.47
N ASP A 23 -1.38 -37.40 -28.39
CA ASP A 23 -2.41 -38.41 -28.25
C ASP A 23 -3.17 -38.28 -26.90
N GLU A 24 -4.50 -38.19 -26.97
CA GLU A 24 -5.41 -38.26 -25.83
C GLU A 24 -5.59 -39.72 -25.40
N SER A 25 -4.67 -40.27 -24.59
CA SER A 25 -4.92 -41.60 -24.00
C SER A 25 -4.12 -41.91 -22.73
N SER A 26 -4.63 -41.55 -21.54
CA SER A 26 -4.44 -42.34 -20.29
C SER A 26 -5.14 -41.75 -19.04
N PRO A 27 -5.40 -42.56 -17.99
CA PRO A 27 -6.74 -42.69 -17.44
C PRO A 27 -6.80 -42.33 -15.94
N TRP A 28 -7.47 -41.23 -15.60
CA TRP A 28 -7.68 -40.85 -14.20
C TRP A 28 -9.13 -40.49 -13.85
N HIS A 29 -10.11 -40.86 -14.69
CA HIS A 29 -11.52 -40.56 -14.42
C HIS A 29 -12.31 -41.61 -13.63
N GLN A 30 -11.66 -42.59 -12.99
CA GLN A 30 -12.36 -43.74 -12.41
C GLN A 30 -12.18 -43.95 -10.90
N ARG A 31 -12.02 -42.86 -10.12
CA ARG A 31 -11.96 -42.95 -8.64
C ARG A 31 -12.76 -41.92 -7.85
N LEU A 32 -13.62 -41.14 -8.51
CA LEU A 32 -14.50 -40.16 -7.86
C LEU A 32 -16.01 -40.44 -8.06
N SER A 33 -16.38 -41.52 -8.76
CA SER A 33 -17.77 -41.98 -8.87
C SER A 33 -18.18 -43.06 -7.87
N ASP A 34 -17.25 -43.62 -7.10
CA ASP A 34 -17.54 -44.71 -6.13
C ASP A 34 -17.89 -44.24 -4.71
N GLN A 35 -18.08 -42.93 -4.49
CA GLN A 35 -18.60 -42.39 -3.20
C GLN A 35 -19.99 -41.74 -3.28
N LEU A 36 -20.67 -41.85 -4.42
CA LEU A 36 -22.04 -41.35 -4.60
C LEU A 36 -22.92 -42.43 -5.21
N SER A 37 -22.97 -43.59 -4.56
CA SER A 37 -23.92 -44.65 -4.88
C SER A 37 -24.07 -45.57 -3.67
N ASP A 38 -24.94 -45.20 -2.73
CA ASP A 38 -25.58 -46.19 -1.88
C ASP A 38 -27.04 -45.80 -1.57
N PRO A 39 -27.92 -46.81 -1.40
CA PRO A 39 -29.27 -46.76 -1.92
C PRO A 39 -30.29 -46.14 -0.95
N LEU A 40 -31.39 -45.67 -1.56
CA LEU A 40 -32.66 -45.34 -0.91
C LEU A 40 -33.09 -46.40 0.11
N VAL A 41 -32.86 -46.12 1.39
CA VAL A 41 -33.42 -46.89 2.49
C VAL A 41 -34.84 -46.42 2.78
N SER A 42 -35.77 -47.35 2.61
CA SER A 42 -37.19 -47.34 2.97
C SER A 42 -37.53 -46.63 4.31
N PRO A 43 -38.68 -45.93 4.41
CA PRO A 43 -39.07 -45.20 5.61
C PRO A 43 -39.47 -46.16 6.75
N LYS A 44 -38.64 -46.23 7.80
CA LYS A 44 -39.02 -46.83 9.08
C LYS A 44 -39.96 -45.89 9.86
N LYS A 45 -41.17 -46.39 10.09
CA LYS A 45 -42.20 -45.94 11.03
C LYS A 45 -41.61 -45.33 12.32
N ARG A 46 -41.61 -43.99 12.44
CA ARG A 46 -41.31 -43.30 13.71
C ARG A 46 -42.50 -43.44 14.65
N ARG A 47 -42.28 -44.17 15.75
CA ARG A 47 -43.16 -44.17 16.93
C ARG A 47 -43.20 -42.76 17.52
N GLY A 48 -44.39 -42.32 17.89
CA GLY A 48 -44.67 -40.96 18.35
C GLY A 48 -43.91 -40.60 19.61
N PHE A 49 -42.97 -39.67 19.47
CA PHE A 49 -42.58 -38.78 20.56
C PHE A 49 -43.62 -37.66 20.63
N LYS A 50 -44.63 -37.83 21.49
CA LYS A 50 -45.39 -36.70 22.03
C LYS A 50 -44.49 -35.93 23.00
N CYS A 51 -43.42 -35.33 22.48
CA CYS A 51 -42.68 -34.33 23.22
C CYS A 51 -43.54 -33.07 23.22
N SER A 52 -43.99 -32.70 24.42
CA SER A 52 -44.83 -31.54 24.71
C SER A 52 -44.33 -30.30 23.97
N LEU A 53 -45.04 -29.94 22.89
CA LEU A 53 -44.82 -28.73 22.10
C LEU A 53 -44.77 -27.48 22.99
N ARG A 54 -45.46 -27.50 24.14
CA ARG A 54 -45.42 -26.46 25.16
C ARG A 54 -44.04 -26.26 25.79
N ARG A 55 -43.22 -27.31 25.94
CA ARG A 55 -41.85 -27.17 26.49
C ARG A 55 -40.88 -26.56 25.48
N ILE A 56 -41.03 -26.89 24.20
CA ILE A 56 -40.20 -26.32 23.13
C ILE A 56 -40.54 -24.84 22.94
N LEU A 57 -41.83 -24.48 22.94
CA LEU A 57 -42.27 -23.08 22.84
C LEU A 57 -41.82 -22.24 24.04
N ALA A 58 -41.86 -22.81 25.26
CA ALA A 58 -41.37 -22.12 26.44
C ALA A 58 -39.86 -21.86 26.34
N PHE A 59 -39.07 -22.83 25.89
CA PHE A 59 -37.62 -22.67 25.73
C PHE A 59 -37.26 -21.60 24.68
N SER A 60 -37.95 -21.59 23.53
CA SER A 60 -37.70 -20.59 22.48
C SER A 60 -38.05 -19.18 22.94
N VAL A 61 -39.17 -19.00 23.67
CA VAL A 61 -39.55 -17.68 24.22
C VAL A 61 -38.53 -17.22 25.26
N THR A 62 -38.02 -18.13 26.09
CA THR A 62 -37.01 -17.78 27.12
C THR A 62 -35.69 -17.36 26.48
N LEU A 63 -35.26 -18.02 25.40
CA LEU A 63 -34.05 -17.65 24.65
C LEU A 63 -34.19 -16.29 23.96
N ILE A 64 -35.37 -16.00 23.39
CA ILE A 64 -35.63 -14.68 22.79
C ILE A 64 -35.59 -13.59 23.87
N ILE A 65 -36.23 -13.81 25.02
CA ILE A 65 -36.22 -12.85 26.13
C ILE A 65 -34.80 -12.66 26.69
N LEU A 66 -34.02 -13.73 26.87
CA LEU A 66 -32.62 -13.65 27.31
C LEU A 66 -31.75 -12.92 26.29
N SER A 67 -31.93 -13.18 25.00
CA SER A 67 -31.23 -12.45 23.94
C SER A 67 -31.62 -10.98 23.90
N TRP A 68 -32.89 -10.66 24.14
CA TRP A 68 -33.37 -9.28 24.17
C TRP A 68 -32.85 -8.54 25.42
N LEU A 69 -32.85 -9.20 26.58
CA LEU A 69 -32.25 -8.67 27.81
C LEU A 69 -30.73 -8.49 27.68
N TYR A 70 -30.04 -9.42 27.01
CA TYR A 70 -28.61 -9.28 26.72
C TYR A 70 -28.35 -8.08 25.79
N MET A 71 -29.14 -7.93 24.72
CA MET A 71 -29.04 -6.79 23.80
C MET A 71 -29.39 -5.45 24.47
N VAL A 72 -30.36 -5.42 25.38
CA VAL A 72 -30.70 -4.21 26.15
C VAL A 72 -29.59 -3.90 27.17
N HIS A 73 -29.05 -4.91 27.86
CA HIS A 73 -27.96 -4.72 28.81
C HIS A 73 -26.64 -4.30 28.13
N ASP A 74 -26.37 -4.78 26.92
CA ASP A 74 -25.20 -4.37 26.12
C ASP A 74 -25.44 -3.02 25.42
N GLY A 75 -26.69 -2.72 25.04
CA GLY A 75 -27.12 -1.41 24.53
C GLY A 75 -27.01 -0.28 25.57
N TYR A 76 -27.12 -0.58 26.87
CA TYR A 76 -26.81 0.37 27.96
C TYR A 76 -25.31 0.43 28.31
N ARG A 77 -24.49 -0.45 27.73
CA ARG A 77 -23.03 -0.26 27.58
C ARG A 77 -22.70 0.45 26.26
N THR A 78 -23.54 1.42 25.82
CA THR A 78 -22.93 2.59 25.19
C THR A 78 -21.85 3.03 26.15
N ALA A 79 -20.59 2.87 25.74
CA ALA A 79 -19.45 3.42 26.45
C ALA A 79 -19.89 4.80 26.93
N ASN A 80 -19.92 5.01 28.25
CA ASN A 80 -19.97 6.35 28.78
C ASN A 80 -18.73 7.01 28.23
N VAL A 81 -18.84 7.57 27.03
CA VAL A 81 -17.95 8.58 26.49
C VAL A 81 -18.23 9.73 27.43
N THR A 82 -17.58 9.69 28.58
CA THR A 82 -17.49 10.81 29.50
C THR A 82 -17.23 12.01 28.60
N PRO A 83 -18.08 13.05 28.63
CA PRO A 83 -17.87 14.22 27.82
C PRO A 83 -16.42 14.61 28.02
N PHE A 84 -15.64 14.60 26.93
CA PHE A 84 -14.24 14.99 26.95
C PHE A 84 -14.23 16.45 27.36
N ILE A 85 -14.24 16.71 28.67
CA ILE A 85 -13.93 18.01 29.20
C ILE A 85 -12.51 18.24 28.71
N ASP A 86 -12.31 19.27 27.88
CA ASP A 86 -11.00 19.72 27.40
C ASP A 86 -10.16 20.21 28.59
N GLN A 87 -9.82 19.30 29.51
CA GLN A 87 -8.80 19.51 30.49
C GLN A 87 -7.49 19.53 29.72
N ARG A 88 -6.89 20.72 29.64
CA ARG A 88 -5.52 20.85 29.17
C ARG A 88 -4.67 19.87 29.99
N PRO A 89 -3.93 18.96 29.35
CA PRO A 89 -3.11 18.02 30.09
C PRO A 89 -2.13 18.79 30.97
N ASN A 90 -1.93 18.33 32.21
CA ASN A 90 -0.92 18.93 33.07
C ASN A 90 0.47 18.72 32.42
N LEU A 91 1.17 19.82 32.16
CA LEU A 91 2.51 19.83 31.56
C LEU A 91 3.63 19.95 32.61
N ASP A 92 3.28 20.04 33.89
CA ASP A 92 4.26 20.10 34.99
C ASP A 92 5.15 18.86 34.98
N GLY A 93 6.47 19.08 35.02
CA GLY A 93 7.46 18.01 34.97
C GLY A 93 7.68 17.40 33.57
N LEU A 94 7.08 17.98 32.53
CA LEU A 94 7.37 17.65 31.14
C LEU A 94 8.27 18.72 30.51
N LYS A 95 9.11 18.30 29.55
CA LYS A 95 9.84 19.20 28.67
C LYS A 95 9.38 19.04 27.23
N PHE A 96 9.45 20.15 26.51
CA PHE A 96 9.15 20.19 25.09
C PHE A 96 10.38 19.80 24.26
N VAL A 97 10.17 18.95 23.25
CA VAL A 97 11.16 18.61 22.23
C VAL A 97 10.60 19.06 20.88
N PRO A 98 11.25 20.02 20.19
CA PRO A 98 10.74 20.55 18.94
C PRO A 98 10.80 19.51 17.82
N SER A 99 9.92 19.65 16.83
CA SER A 99 9.83 18.73 15.69
C SER A 99 11.05 18.77 14.75
N ASP A 100 11.92 19.77 14.83
CA ASP A 100 13.20 19.80 14.10
C ASP A 100 14.32 19.00 14.79
N ASN A 101 14.04 18.33 15.92
CA ASN A 101 15.02 17.52 16.62
C ASN A 101 15.59 16.41 15.70
N PRO A 102 16.93 16.26 15.60
CA PRO A 102 17.57 15.34 14.66
C PRO A 102 17.34 13.85 14.97
N TYR A 103 16.81 13.52 16.14
CA TYR A 103 16.48 12.14 16.53
C TYR A 103 15.03 11.75 16.24
N ILE A 104 14.23 12.66 15.66
CA ILE A 104 12.92 12.35 15.10
C ILE A 104 13.12 11.99 13.62
N HIS A 105 12.82 10.75 13.27
CA HIS A 105 12.95 10.22 11.92
C HIS A 105 11.63 10.37 11.18
N TYR A 106 11.60 11.24 10.18
CA TYR A 106 10.41 11.51 9.36
C TYR A 106 10.40 10.64 8.12
N VAL A 107 9.29 9.95 7.88
CA VAL A 107 9.08 9.12 6.70
C VAL A 107 7.83 9.54 5.93
N GLY A 108 7.97 9.55 4.61
CA GLY A 108 6.99 10.11 3.71
C GLY A 108 7.36 11.53 3.30
N ARG A 109 6.38 12.23 2.72
CA ARG A 109 6.57 13.56 2.16
C ARG A 109 6.23 14.62 3.20
N TRP A 110 7.28 15.16 3.81
CA TRP A 110 7.21 16.21 4.83
C TRP A 110 7.74 17.54 4.30
N ILE A 111 7.08 18.63 4.70
CA ILE A 111 7.48 20.00 4.41
C ILE A 111 7.88 20.69 5.73
N SER A 112 9.04 21.35 5.73
CA SER A 112 9.41 22.26 6.81
C SER A 112 8.98 23.67 6.45
N ARG A 113 8.37 24.39 7.39
CA ARG A 113 8.11 25.82 7.21
C ARG A 113 9.38 26.60 7.59
N PRO A 114 9.92 27.51 6.75
CA PRO A 114 11.18 28.20 7.04
C PRO A 114 11.19 28.99 8.36
N GLU A 115 10.02 29.49 8.76
CA GLU A 115 9.83 30.35 9.93
C GLU A 115 9.49 29.59 11.22
N SER A 116 9.26 28.27 11.15
CA SER A 116 8.90 27.49 12.32
C SER A 116 9.59 26.12 12.33
N THR A 117 9.79 25.56 13.53
CA THR A 117 10.30 24.20 13.68
C THR A 117 9.32 23.14 13.14
N ARG A 118 8.10 23.56 12.78
CA ARG A 118 6.98 22.71 12.38
C ARG A 118 7.28 21.85 11.16
N ARG A 119 6.80 20.61 11.22
CA ARG A 119 6.75 19.66 10.12
C ARG A 119 5.32 19.43 9.67
N ILE A 120 5.10 19.48 8.36
CA ILE A 120 3.77 19.34 7.74
C ILE A 120 3.81 18.11 6.83
N GLY A 121 2.98 17.12 7.12
CA GLY A 121 2.78 15.92 6.29
C GLY A 121 1.40 15.95 5.64
N THR A 122 1.33 15.75 4.33
CA THR A 122 0.09 15.89 3.54
C THR A 122 -0.30 14.62 2.77
N PHE A 123 0.50 13.56 2.87
CA PHE A 123 0.28 12.32 2.12
C PHE A 123 -0.20 11.20 3.05
N PRO A 124 -1.15 10.36 2.61
CA PRO A 124 -1.57 9.21 3.37
C PRO A 124 -0.41 8.31 3.77
N GLY A 125 -0.40 7.90 5.03
CA GLY A 125 0.63 7.04 5.58
C GLY A 125 1.93 7.74 5.94
N VAL A 126 2.02 9.09 5.90
CA VAL A 126 3.19 9.77 6.48
C VAL A 126 3.31 9.42 7.97
N TYR A 127 4.53 9.20 8.42
CA TYR A 127 4.81 8.87 9.80
C TYR A 127 6.11 9.48 10.29
N PHE A 128 6.26 9.51 11.60
CA PHE A 128 7.53 9.82 12.23
C PHE A 128 7.80 8.86 13.38
N ASP A 129 9.06 8.48 13.50
CA ASP A 129 9.57 7.57 14.52
C ASP A 129 10.52 8.33 15.45
N PHE A 130 10.50 7.97 16.73
CA PHE A 130 11.48 8.43 17.69
C PHE A 130 11.66 7.40 18.79
N VAL A 131 12.77 7.48 19.52
CA VAL A 131 13.05 6.59 20.63
C VAL A 131 13.28 7.41 21.88
N VAL A 132 12.55 7.08 22.94
CA VAL A 132 12.68 7.77 24.23
C VAL A 132 13.23 6.80 25.28
N ASN A 133 14.06 7.33 26.17
CA ASN A 133 14.55 6.62 27.36
C ASN A 133 14.14 7.40 28.61
N GLY A 134 13.67 6.71 29.64
CA GLY A 134 13.36 7.33 30.94
C GLY A 134 11.96 7.92 31.10
N SER A 135 11.09 7.82 30.08
CA SER A 135 9.78 8.50 30.11
C SER A 135 8.65 7.61 30.58
N LYS A 136 7.80 8.18 31.45
CA LYS A 136 6.47 7.68 31.82
C LYS A 136 5.39 8.20 30.90
N THR A 137 5.57 9.42 30.39
CA THR A 137 4.54 10.19 29.68
C THR A 137 5.06 10.61 28.32
N ILE A 138 4.23 10.44 27.29
CA ILE A 138 4.48 10.92 25.94
C ILE A 138 3.22 11.62 25.44
N LEU A 139 3.34 12.92 25.15
CA LEU A 139 2.30 13.70 24.47
C LEU A 139 2.85 14.21 23.14
N VAL A 140 1.97 14.33 22.15
CA VAL A 140 2.28 14.91 20.84
C VAL A 140 1.63 16.28 20.75
N SER A 141 2.42 17.30 20.38
CA SER A 141 1.95 18.66 20.15
C SER A 141 1.71 18.86 18.66
N LEU A 142 0.44 19.00 18.29
CA LEU A 142 -0.05 19.22 16.94
C LEU A 142 -0.56 20.64 16.77
N HIS A 143 -0.34 21.22 15.60
CA HIS A 143 -0.92 22.50 15.25
C HIS A 143 -2.37 22.41 14.76
N ASN A 144 -2.86 21.20 14.52
CA ASN A 144 -4.25 20.94 14.17
C ASN A 144 -5.20 21.48 15.25
N THR A 145 -6.27 22.18 14.86
CA THR A 145 -7.20 22.83 15.81
C THR A 145 -8.63 22.31 15.66
N LYS A 146 -9.37 22.19 16.77
CA LYS A 146 -10.78 21.75 16.78
C LYS A 146 -11.77 22.81 16.27
N ASN A 147 -11.38 24.09 16.27
CA ASN A 147 -12.30 25.22 16.13
C ASN A 147 -12.55 25.69 14.69
N GLN A 148 -12.07 24.97 13.67
CA GLN A 148 -12.51 25.26 12.31
C GLN A 148 -13.85 24.58 12.06
N SER A 149 -14.93 25.31 12.36
CA SER A 149 -16.21 25.05 11.71
C SER A 149 -15.97 25.12 10.20
N SER A 150 -16.38 24.06 9.50
CA SER A 150 -16.25 23.81 8.07
C SER A 150 -17.01 24.82 7.16
N GLU A 151 -16.90 26.12 7.43
CA GLU A 151 -17.29 27.18 6.49
C GLU A 151 -16.16 27.43 5.49
N PHE A 152 -15.62 26.36 4.87
CA PHE A 152 -14.88 26.51 3.63
C PHE A 152 -15.91 26.70 2.51
N LEU A 153 -16.25 27.97 2.27
CA LEU A 153 -17.00 28.39 1.11
C LEU A 153 -16.28 27.90 -0.15
N ALA A 154 -17.04 27.19 -0.99
CA ALA A 154 -16.62 26.64 -2.27
C ALA A 154 -16.24 27.76 -3.27
N GLU A 155 -15.03 28.30 -3.16
CA GLU A 155 -14.43 29.09 -4.25
C GLU A 155 -13.65 28.19 -5.20
N LYS A 156 -13.80 28.50 -6.50
CA LYS A 156 -13.36 27.74 -7.69
C LYS A 156 -11.97 27.08 -7.62
N PRO A 157 -11.78 25.94 -8.30
CA PRO A 157 -10.65 25.04 -8.06
C PRO A 157 -9.41 25.48 -8.85
N LEU A 158 -8.44 26.08 -8.17
CA LEU A 158 -7.05 25.87 -8.53
C LEU A 158 -6.59 24.56 -7.86
N PRO A 159 -5.71 23.75 -8.48
CA PRO A 159 -5.27 22.50 -7.88
C PRO A 159 -4.55 22.77 -6.54
N GLU A 160 -5.21 22.39 -5.46
CA GLU A 160 -4.94 22.82 -4.07
C GLU A 160 -3.56 22.39 -3.55
N PHE A 161 -2.98 21.32 -4.09
CA PHE A 161 -1.64 20.85 -3.73
C PHE A 161 -0.50 21.78 -4.21
N LEU A 162 -0.75 22.69 -5.17
CA LEU A 162 0.20 23.74 -5.58
C LEU A 162 0.01 25.04 -4.81
N ARG A 163 -1.12 25.19 -4.12
CA ARG A 163 -1.31 26.27 -3.15
C ARG A 163 -0.55 25.87 -1.89
N LEU A 164 0.75 26.14 -1.88
CA LEU A 164 1.47 26.53 -0.66
C LEU A 164 0.85 27.85 -0.19
N SER A 165 -0.41 27.80 0.27
CA SER A 165 -1.08 28.98 0.76
C SER A 165 -0.30 29.43 1.98
N ASN A 166 0.27 30.63 1.91
CA ASN A 166 0.72 31.41 3.06
C ASN A 166 -0.43 31.73 4.04
N THR A 167 -1.57 31.05 3.92
CA THR A 167 -2.69 31.19 4.82
C THR A 167 -2.28 30.59 6.15
N THR A 168 -2.23 31.46 7.15
CA THR A 168 -2.14 31.17 8.58
C THR A 168 -3.27 30.28 9.11
N ALA A 169 -4.20 29.84 8.24
CA ALA A 169 -5.26 28.92 8.57
C ALA A 169 -4.66 27.57 9.00
N THR A 170 -4.97 27.18 10.23
CA THR A 170 -4.56 25.92 10.83
C THR A 170 -5.34 24.77 10.22
N SER A 171 -4.77 23.57 10.09
CA SER A 171 -5.57 22.42 9.65
C SER A 171 -6.58 21.99 10.73
N GLY A 172 -7.72 21.42 10.32
CA GLY A 172 -8.68 20.79 11.24
C GLY A 172 -8.08 19.57 11.97
N PRO A 173 -8.80 18.93 12.91
CA PRO A 173 -8.31 17.75 13.62
C PRO A 173 -7.94 16.62 12.66
N VAL A 174 -6.84 15.94 12.95
CA VAL A 174 -6.29 14.87 12.11
C VAL A 174 -6.41 13.53 12.81
N SER A 175 -6.61 12.46 12.04
CA SER A 175 -6.58 11.13 12.61
C SER A 175 -5.14 10.61 12.66
N ILE A 176 -4.68 10.12 13.82
CA ILE A 176 -3.36 9.50 13.96
C ILE A 176 -3.46 8.12 14.61
N LEU A 177 -2.47 7.28 14.32
CA LEU A 177 -2.23 5.99 14.95
C LEU A 177 -0.89 6.05 15.67
N ALA A 178 -0.81 5.56 16.90
CA ALA A 178 0.44 5.48 17.65
C ALA A 178 0.79 4.04 17.99
N ARG A 179 2.01 3.63 17.71
CA ARG A 179 2.59 2.35 18.15
C ARG A 179 3.70 2.64 19.17
N VAL A 180 3.68 1.95 20.31
CA VAL A 180 4.70 2.08 21.36
C VAL A 180 5.33 0.71 21.60
N GLY A 181 6.62 0.58 21.31
CA GLY A 181 7.32 -0.69 21.27
C GLY A 181 6.73 -1.62 20.21
N ASP A 182 6.47 -2.85 20.61
CA ASP A 182 5.83 -3.91 19.80
C ASP A 182 4.34 -4.07 20.12
N GLU A 183 3.71 -3.08 20.77
CA GLU A 183 2.28 -3.08 21.06
C GLU A 183 1.44 -2.82 19.79
N ASP A 184 0.13 -3.09 19.88
CA ASP A 184 -0.84 -2.71 18.85
C ASP A 184 -0.98 -1.18 18.71
N TYR A 185 -1.49 -0.75 17.56
CA TYR A 185 -1.75 0.67 17.32
C TYR A 185 -2.89 1.20 18.21
N LEU A 186 -2.58 2.27 18.94
CA LEU A 186 -3.54 3.15 19.59
C LEU A 186 -4.14 4.09 18.55
N VAL A 187 -5.47 4.27 18.57
CA VAL A 187 -6.18 5.05 17.55
C VAL A 187 -6.69 6.36 18.11
N PHE A 188 -6.36 7.47 17.44
CA PHE A 188 -6.76 8.83 17.80
C PHE A 188 -7.46 9.50 16.60
N PRO A 189 -8.81 9.41 16.50
CA PRO A 189 -9.55 9.87 15.31
C PRO A 189 -9.62 11.40 15.14
N GLU A 190 -9.36 12.17 16.20
CA GLU A 190 -9.50 13.64 16.22
C GLU A 190 -8.36 14.31 16.99
N ALA A 191 -7.13 13.88 16.68
CA ALA A 191 -5.94 14.45 17.30
C ALA A 191 -5.77 15.92 16.89
N SER A 192 -5.55 16.76 17.90
CA SER A 192 -5.42 18.21 17.78
C SER A 192 -4.65 18.74 18.99
N SER A 193 -4.04 19.93 18.85
CA SER A 193 -3.35 20.64 19.94
C SER A 193 -2.38 19.76 20.75
N ILE A 194 -2.79 19.19 21.88
CA ILE A 194 -1.98 18.23 22.64
C ILE A 194 -2.72 16.91 22.72
N THR A 195 -2.14 15.87 22.15
CA THR A 195 -2.70 14.51 22.16
C THR A 195 -1.89 13.61 23.08
N ASP A 196 -2.55 13.01 24.07
CA ASP A 196 -1.95 12.11 25.04
C ASP A 196 -1.77 10.72 24.44
N ILE A 197 -0.53 10.36 24.11
CA ILE A 197 -0.24 9.07 23.44
C ILE A 197 -0.21 7.94 24.47
N ARG A 198 0.55 8.14 25.55
CA ARG A 198 0.72 7.11 26.58
C ARG A 198 1.19 7.72 27.89
N ARG A 199 0.65 7.17 28.98
CA ARG A 199 1.11 7.38 30.36
C ARG A 199 1.51 6.05 30.98
N ASN A 200 2.25 6.12 32.09
CA ASN A 200 2.71 4.97 32.86
C ASN A 200 3.61 4.02 32.09
N LEU A 201 4.43 4.56 31.18
CA LEU A 201 5.51 3.80 30.55
C LEU A 201 6.56 3.41 31.59
N ASP A 202 7.21 2.27 31.35
CA ASP A 202 8.33 1.83 32.15
C ASP A 202 9.55 2.72 31.88
N VAL A 203 9.91 3.52 32.88
CA VAL A 203 11.06 4.45 32.83
C VAL A 203 12.41 3.75 32.65
N THR A 204 12.51 2.46 32.98
CA THR A 204 13.75 1.71 32.81
C THR A 204 13.94 1.20 31.39
N SER A 205 12.85 1.19 30.61
CA SER A 205 12.82 0.65 29.27
C SER A 205 13.06 1.72 28.20
N ARG A 206 13.74 1.32 27.14
CA ARG A 206 13.86 2.10 25.90
C ARG A 206 12.62 1.85 25.06
N GLN A 207 11.86 2.90 24.78
CA GLN A 207 10.58 2.81 24.07
C GLN A 207 10.73 3.38 22.66
N ALA A 208 10.43 2.57 21.64
CA ALA A 208 10.36 3.01 20.25
C ALA A 208 8.93 3.43 19.93
N ILE A 209 8.72 4.65 19.46
CA ILE A 209 7.39 5.19 19.18
C ILE A 209 7.30 5.53 17.71
N ARG A 210 6.17 5.15 17.10
CA ARG A 210 5.80 5.53 15.74
C ARG A 210 4.44 6.19 15.76
N ILE A 211 4.34 7.37 15.14
CA ILE A 211 3.08 8.06 14.91
C ILE A 211 2.81 8.10 13.41
N VAL A 212 1.69 7.52 12.99
CA VAL A 212 1.27 7.46 11.58
C VAL A 212 0.02 8.30 11.39
N ALA A 213 -0.03 9.11 10.33
CA ALA A 213 -1.27 9.72 9.85
C ALA A 213 -1.81 8.87 8.68
N PRO A 214 -2.79 7.98 8.92
CA PRO A 214 -3.34 7.15 7.85
C PRO A 214 -4.02 7.96 6.74
N MET A 215 -4.62 9.12 7.08
CA MET A 215 -5.40 10.01 6.20
C MET A 215 -6.42 9.28 5.32
N ASN A 216 -7.68 9.26 5.74
CA ASN A 216 -8.74 8.49 5.10
C ASN A 216 -9.34 9.19 3.86
N GLY A 217 -8.51 9.55 2.89
CA GLY A 217 -8.95 10.07 1.58
C GLY A 217 -9.44 11.54 1.57
N GLY A 218 -9.27 12.29 2.66
CA GLY A 218 -9.51 13.74 2.71
C GLY A 218 -8.22 14.56 2.55
N PHE A 219 -8.34 15.89 2.44
CA PHE A 219 -7.21 16.84 2.53
C PHE A 219 -6.73 17.00 3.98
N GLU A 220 -6.66 15.89 4.72
CA GLU A 220 -6.11 15.90 6.07
C GLU A 220 -4.62 16.21 6.00
N THR A 221 -4.17 17.11 6.87
CA THR A 221 -2.77 17.49 6.97
C THR A 221 -2.34 17.28 8.42
N LEU A 222 -1.24 16.56 8.62
CA LEU A 222 -0.63 16.42 9.93
C LEU A 222 0.36 17.57 10.13
N GLU A 223 0.08 18.46 11.07
CA GLU A 223 0.98 19.55 11.44
C GLU A 223 1.60 19.28 12.81
N LEU A 224 2.86 18.85 12.84
CA LEU A 224 3.58 18.53 14.07
C LEU A 224 4.39 19.75 14.54
N ASP A 225 4.10 20.24 15.75
CA ASP A 225 4.93 21.26 16.40
C ASP A 225 6.08 20.61 17.20
N GLY A 226 5.82 19.51 17.91
CA GLY A 226 6.84 18.78 18.69
C GLY A 226 6.26 17.73 19.64
N LEU A 227 7.03 17.34 20.64
CA LEU A 227 6.72 16.29 21.61
C LEU A 227 6.86 16.82 23.04
N TRP A 228 6.03 16.33 23.95
CA TRP A 228 6.23 16.52 25.40
C TRP A 228 6.58 15.19 26.05
N ILE A 229 7.71 15.16 26.74
CA ILE A 229 8.22 13.98 27.47
C ILE A 229 8.64 14.39 28.87
N ASP A 230 8.80 13.46 29.80
CA ASP A 230 9.22 13.82 31.17
C ASP A 230 10.58 14.55 31.16
N GLU A 231 10.76 15.51 32.07
CA GLU A 231 11.92 16.41 32.09
C GLU A 231 13.27 15.67 32.14
N LYS A 232 13.29 14.54 32.86
CA LYS A 232 14.46 13.66 33.01
C LYS A 232 14.68 12.69 31.84
N SER A 233 13.72 12.56 30.94
CA SER A 233 13.80 11.65 29.78
C SER A 233 14.69 12.20 28.68
N GLN A 234 15.09 11.39 27.73
CA GLN A 234 15.82 11.86 26.55
C GLN A 234 15.34 11.15 25.30
N ILE A 235 15.16 11.92 24.21
CA ILE A 235 15.07 11.32 22.88
C ILE A 235 16.48 10.93 22.48
N VAL A 236 16.66 9.63 22.25
CA VAL A 236 17.95 9.05 21.86
C VAL A 236 17.93 8.77 20.36
N PRO A 237 19.10 8.76 19.69
CA PRO A 237 19.16 8.30 18.32
C PRO A 237 18.53 6.91 18.22
N GLN A 238 17.89 6.62 17.08
CA GLN A 238 17.29 5.31 16.80
C GLN A 238 18.36 4.22 16.60
N SER A 239 19.58 4.41 17.14
CA SER A 239 20.79 3.58 16.99
C SER A 239 20.42 2.13 16.77
N GLN A 240 20.86 1.65 15.60
CA GLN A 240 20.65 0.33 15.04
C GLN A 240 20.73 -0.69 16.17
N THR A 241 19.71 -1.52 16.29
CA THR A 241 19.69 -2.66 17.20
C THR A 241 21.06 -3.31 17.17
N GLN A 242 21.78 -3.22 18.30
CA GLN A 242 23.12 -3.76 18.51
C GLN A 242 23.09 -5.26 18.27
N THR A 243 23.26 -5.70 17.04
CA THR A 243 23.48 -7.10 16.71
C THR A 243 24.93 -7.28 16.28
N GLY A 244 25.82 -7.35 17.29
CA GLY A 244 27.11 -8.03 17.23
C GLY A 244 28.27 -7.31 16.54
N ASN A 245 29.20 -6.80 17.36
CA ASN A 245 30.68 -6.63 17.20
C ASN A 245 31.34 -6.24 15.86
N GLY A 246 30.63 -6.00 14.77
CA GLY A 246 31.18 -5.46 13.52
C GLY A 246 31.00 -3.94 13.47
N GLU A 247 32.00 -3.21 13.00
CA GLU A 247 31.95 -1.76 12.77
C GLU A 247 30.66 -1.36 12.02
N GLU A 248 29.68 -0.84 12.75
CA GLU A 248 28.40 -0.39 12.20
C GLU A 248 28.56 1.00 11.62
N HIS A 249 28.84 1.07 10.32
CA HIS A 249 28.56 2.29 9.57
C HIS A 249 27.04 2.52 9.57
N PRO A 250 26.56 3.77 9.77
CA PRO A 250 25.15 4.11 9.71
C PRO A 250 24.59 3.79 8.32
N ARG A 251 24.10 2.56 8.15
CA ARG A 251 23.44 2.12 6.91
C ARG A 251 22.20 2.96 6.67
N GLN A 252 22.29 3.82 5.66
CA GLN A 252 21.17 4.60 5.14
C GLN A 252 19.96 3.68 4.96
N ARG A 253 18.81 4.06 5.54
CA ARG A 253 17.56 3.33 5.35
C ARG A 253 17.18 3.38 3.87
N LYS A 254 16.76 2.23 3.37
CA LYS A 254 16.22 2.13 2.01
C LYS A 254 14.81 2.74 2.04
N ILE A 255 14.47 3.47 0.99
CA ILE A 255 13.19 4.18 0.86
C ILE A 255 12.42 3.59 -0.32
N LEU A 256 11.22 3.07 -0.05
CA LEU A 256 10.27 2.53 -1.03
C LEU A 256 9.19 3.58 -1.32
N GLU A 257 9.01 3.95 -2.58
CA GLU A 257 7.85 4.75 -3.00
C GLU A 257 6.89 3.92 -3.85
N ILE A 258 5.62 3.99 -3.49
CA ILE A 258 4.54 3.25 -4.14
C ILE A 258 3.57 4.26 -4.73
N VAL A 259 3.33 4.18 -6.02
CA VAL A 259 2.33 5.00 -6.72
C VAL A 259 1.21 4.08 -7.16
N THR A 260 0.01 4.28 -6.61
CA THR A 260 -1.11 3.37 -6.82
C THR A 260 -2.42 4.13 -6.97
N ASP A 261 -3.36 3.56 -7.72
CA ASP A 261 -4.76 3.99 -7.78
C ASP A 261 -5.70 3.07 -6.97
N LEU A 262 -5.14 2.01 -6.35
CA LEU A 262 -5.81 1.08 -5.43
C LEU A 262 -5.08 1.05 -4.08
N SER A 263 -5.16 2.17 -3.34
CA SER A 263 -4.60 2.28 -1.98
C SER A 263 -5.54 1.70 -0.91
N GLY A 264 -4.98 1.18 0.18
CA GLY A 264 -5.74 0.85 1.39
C GLY A 264 -6.36 2.07 2.07
N SER A 265 -5.75 3.25 1.92
CA SER A 265 -6.23 4.50 2.53
C SER A 265 -7.50 5.06 1.87
N SER A 266 -7.71 4.82 0.57
CA SER A 266 -8.91 5.27 -0.15
C SER A 266 -10.17 4.50 0.25
N THR A 267 -10.01 3.32 0.88
CA THR A 267 -11.14 2.47 1.30
C THR A 267 -11.96 3.04 2.45
N ALA A 268 -11.45 4.04 3.17
CA ALA A 268 -12.06 4.57 4.38
C ALA A 268 -12.91 5.83 4.15
N ARG A 269 -13.06 6.28 2.90
CA ARG A 269 -13.64 7.59 2.56
C ARG A 269 -15.17 7.66 2.72
N GLN A 270 -15.88 6.54 2.86
CA GLN A 270 -17.32 6.55 2.55
C GLN A 270 -18.25 5.67 3.41
N GLU A 271 -17.74 4.72 4.19
CA GLU A 271 -18.57 3.97 5.16
C GLU A 271 -18.77 4.78 6.44
N ASP A 272 -19.83 5.59 6.46
CA ASP A 272 -20.39 6.35 7.59
C ASP A 272 -19.42 7.27 8.36
N THR A 273 -19.91 8.48 8.66
CA THR A 273 -19.27 9.56 9.44
C THR A 273 -18.67 9.19 10.81
N LYS A 274 -18.82 7.93 11.24
CA LYS A 274 -18.13 7.40 12.40
C LYS A 274 -16.74 6.99 11.97
N LYS A 275 -15.74 7.80 12.32
CA LYS A 275 -14.31 7.47 12.32
C LYS A 275 -14.04 6.26 13.23
N THR A 276 -14.48 5.08 12.80
CA THR A 276 -14.29 3.85 13.57
C THR A 276 -12.81 3.55 13.61
N SER A 277 -12.36 2.97 14.73
CA SER A 277 -10.97 2.56 14.89
C SER A 277 -10.51 1.62 13.77
N GLN A 278 -11.41 0.75 13.32
CA GLN A 278 -11.17 -0.17 12.20
C GLN A 278 -10.91 0.57 10.88
N ALA A 279 -11.68 1.60 10.55
CA ALA A 279 -11.48 2.37 9.33
C ALA A 279 -10.11 3.07 9.30
N LEU A 280 -9.65 3.57 10.45
CA LEU A 280 -8.31 4.20 10.56
C LEU A 280 -7.18 3.18 10.44
N LEU A 281 -7.34 1.99 11.01
CA LEU A 281 -6.38 0.91 10.86
C LEU A 281 -6.23 0.43 9.41
N ARG A 282 -7.23 0.64 8.54
CA ARG A 282 -7.11 0.30 7.11
C ARG A 282 -5.93 1.03 6.44
N GLY A 283 -5.62 2.27 6.84
CA GLY A 283 -4.49 3.03 6.29
C GLY A 283 -3.11 2.39 6.55
N VAL A 284 -2.94 1.64 7.64
CA VAL A 284 -1.71 0.87 7.95
C VAL A 284 -1.81 -0.61 7.61
N ARG A 285 -2.96 -1.04 7.07
CA ARG A 285 -3.19 -2.40 6.56
C ARG A 285 -3.24 -2.46 5.03
N GLY A 286 -3.08 -1.31 4.37
CA GLY A 286 -2.88 -1.25 2.92
C GLY A 286 -1.66 -2.06 2.50
N TRP A 287 -1.71 -2.64 1.31
CA TRP A 287 -0.64 -3.49 0.79
C TRP A 287 0.67 -2.70 0.65
N GLU A 288 0.54 -1.41 0.39
CA GLU A 288 1.61 -0.45 0.30
C GLU A 288 2.37 -0.25 1.62
N TYR A 289 1.64 -0.15 2.73
CA TYR A 289 2.21 -0.01 4.08
C TYR A 289 2.84 -1.33 4.53
N LEU A 290 2.09 -2.43 4.37
CA LEU A 290 2.54 -3.77 4.74
C LEU A 290 3.83 -4.16 4.01
N LEU A 291 3.95 -3.84 2.72
CA LEU A 291 5.16 -4.13 1.95
C LEU A 291 6.39 -3.40 2.51
N GLY A 292 6.24 -2.13 2.90
CA GLY A 292 7.31 -1.36 3.52
C GLY A 292 7.76 -1.95 4.86
N GLU A 293 6.80 -2.34 5.70
CA GLU A 293 7.07 -3.03 6.98
C GLU A 293 7.78 -4.37 6.76
N MET A 294 7.34 -5.18 5.78
CA MET A 294 7.97 -6.47 5.46
C MET A 294 9.45 -6.32 5.05
N PHE A 295 9.80 -5.23 4.37
CA PHE A 295 11.21 -4.94 4.02
C PHE A 295 12.01 -4.28 5.14
N GLY A 296 11.37 -3.83 6.22
CA GLY A 296 11.98 -2.94 7.20
C GLY A 296 12.52 -1.67 6.53
N ALA A 297 11.82 -1.20 5.49
CA ALA A 297 12.18 -0.04 4.70
C ALA A 297 11.31 1.16 5.09
N ASP A 298 11.91 2.34 5.00
CA ASP A 298 11.10 3.55 5.01
C ASP A 298 10.23 3.53 3.76
N HIS A 299 8.96 3.90 3.87
CA HIS A 299 8.04 3.77 2.75
C HIS A 299 7.06 4.93 2.67
N THR A 300 6.66 5.26 1.46
CA THR A 300 5.67 6.29 1.18
C THR A 300 4.75 5.80 0.08
N SER A 301 3.46 6.10 0.22
CA SER A 301 2.46 5.84 -0.80
C SER A 301 1.94 7.16 -1.37
N VAL A 302 1.86 7.22 -2.68
CA VAL A 302 1.18 8.29 -3.42
C VAL A 302 -0.04 7.65 -4.03
N ASN A 303 -1.19 7.88 -3.38
CA ASN A 303 -2.46 7.48 -3.96
C ASN A 303 -2.87 8.48 -5.04
N VAL A 304 -3.19 7.98 -6.22
CA VAL A 304 -3.66 8.78 -7.35
C VAL A 304 -5.13 8.49 -7.59
N ASP A 305 -5.97 9.02 -6.72
CA ASP A 305 -7.42 9.04 -6.98
C ASP A 305 -7.68 9.96 -8.18
N VAL A 306 -8.14 9.39 -9.29
CA VAL A 306 -8.60 10.13 -10.47
C VAL A 306 -9.96 10.75 -10.15
N VAL A 307 -9.96 11.86 -9.39
CA VAL A 307 -11.22 12.54 -9.09
C VAL A 307 -11.76 13.27 -10.33
N HIS A 308 -10.95 13.57 -11.35
CA HIS A 308 -11.42 14.29 -12.56
C HIS A 308 -10.84 13.74 -13.88
N PRO A 309 -11.63 13.70 -14.97
CA PRO A 309 -11.32 13.09 -16.28
C PRO A 309 -10.25 13.80 -17.11
N SER A 310 -9.42 14.64 -16.51
CA SER A 310 -8.37 15.36 -17.24
C SER A 310 -6.99 14.71 -17.04
N PRO A 311 -6.44 14.04 -18.06
CA PRO A 311 -5.11 13.39 -17.97
C PRO A 311 -3.95 14.38 -17.78
N SER A 312 -4.17 15.70 -17.91
CA SER A 312 -3.17 16.74 -17.59
C SER A 312 -3.03 17.00 -16.08
N ASN A 313 -4.04 16.65 -15.27
CA ASN A 313 -3.96 16.83 -13.82
C ASN A 313 -3.03 15.79 -13.17
N PHE A 314 -2.98 14.56 -13.68
CA PHE A 314 -2.16 13.48 -13.15
C PHE A 314 -0.66 13.86 -13.05
N LEU A 315 -0.09 14.38 -14.15
CA LEU A 315 1.32 14.76 -14.21
C LEU A 315 1.60 16.02 -13.37
N SER A 316 0.74 17.02 -13.40
CA SER A 316 0.97 18.24 -12.59
C SER A 316 0.87 17.98 -11.08
N ARG A 317 -0.01 17.05 -10.63
CA ARG A 317 -0.18 16.63 -9.22
C ARG A 317 1.00 15.84 -8.66
N GLY A 318 1.51 14.88 -9.41
CA GLY A 318 2.57 13.99 -8.93
C GLY A 318 3.97 14.61 -8.98
N ILE A 319 4.26 15.43 -10.01
CA ILE A 319 5.62 15.79 -10.44
C ILE A 319 6.32 16.81 -9.54
N SER A 320 5.63 17.81 -9.00
CA SER A 320 6.22 18.83 -8.13
C SER A 320 6.86 18.24 -6.85
N HIS A 321 6.47 17.02 -6.49
CA HIS A 321 6.86 16.36 -5.25
C HIS A 321 7.86 15.20 -5.45
N LEU A 322 8.29 14.91 -6.70
CA LEU A 322 9.25 13.84 -7.02
C LEU A 322 10.70 14.15 -6.64
N ARG A 323 10.99 15.22 -5.88
CA ARG A 323 12.35 15.54 -5.41
C ARG A 323 12.82 14.64 -4.25
N PHE A 324 11.99 13.70 -3.81
CA PHE A 324 12.35 12.75 -2.76
C PHE A 324 13.23 11.65 -3.35
N GLN A 325 14.47 11.52 -2.87
CA GLN A 325 15.40 10.52 -3.37
C GLN A 325 15.06 9.15 -2.79
N THR A 326 14.29 8.38 -3.54
CA THR A 326 13.93 7.02 -3.12
C THR A 326 14.96 6.00 -3.61
N SER A 327 14.92 4.80 -3.03
CA SER A 327 15.76 3.69 -3.46
C SER A 327 15.16 2.92 -4.64
N TRP A 328 13.83 2.95 -4.80
CA TRP A 328 13.09 2.30 -5.88
C TRP A 328 11.62 2.73 -5.89
N HIS A 329 10.92 2.38 -6.97
CA HIS A 329 9.50 2.69 -7.15
C HIS A 329 8.69 1.45 -7.52
N ILE A 330 7.44 1.40 -7.05
CA ILE A 330 6.44 0.42 -7.46
C ILE A 330 5.21 1.16 -7.95
N LEU A 331 4.76 0.88 -9.17
CA LEU A 331 3.63 1.54 -9.80
C LEU A 331 2.53 0.52 -10.11
N ASN A 332 1.33 0.71 -9.56
CA ASN A 332 0.12 -0.02 -9.90
C ASN A 332 -0.96 0.99 -10.33
N LEU A 333 -1.02 1.27 -11.63
CA LEU A 333 -1.85 2.33 -12.20
C LEU A 333 -2.64 1.80 -13.40
N GLY A 334 -3.84 2.33 -13.59
CA GLY A 334 -4.68 2.10 -14.77
C GLY A 334 -6.08 1.60 -14.44
N ASN A 335 -6.35 1.16 -13.21
CA ASN A 335 -7.69 0.75 -12.81
C ASN A 335 -8.63 1.96 -12.81
N SER A 336 -8.22 3.08 -12.22
CA SER A 336 -9.03 4.29 -12.17
C SER A 336 -9.16 4.96 -13.54
N ASP A 337 -8.11 4.92 -14.36
CA ASP A 337 -8.18 5.43 -15.74
C ASP A 337 -9.22 4.65 -16.56
N TRP A 338 -9.21 3.31 -16.47
CA TRP A 338 -10.16 2.46 -17.19
C TRP A 338 -11.59 2.65 -16.68
N GLU A 339 -11.81 2.64 -15.36
CA GLU A 339 -13.13 2.90 -14.77
C GLU A 339 -13.68 4.26 -15.22
N SER A 340 -12.84 5.30 -15.21
CA SER A 340 -13.23 6.63 -15.64
C SER A 340 -13.65 6.65 -17.12
N PHE A 341 -12.87 5.98 -17.98
CA PHE A 341 -13.17 5.86 -19.41
C PHE A 341 -14.49 5.12 -19.68
N GLU A 342 -14.74 3.99 -19.01
CA GLU A 342 -15.99 3.24 -19.16
C GLU A 342 -17.21 4.05 -18.72
N GLN A 343 -17.09 4.81 -17.64
CA GLN A 343 -18.21 5.56 -17.07
C GLN A 343 -18.50 6.87 -17.80
N HIS A 344 -17.47 7.55 -18.28
CA HIS A 344 -17.58 8.89 -18.86
C HIS A 344 -17.30 8.89 -20.36
N GLN A 345 -17.59 7.81 -21.08
CA GLN A 345 -17.27 7.66 -22.51
C GLN A 345 -17.74 8.86 -23.36
N GLY A 346 -18.86 9.50 -23.00
CA GLY A 346 -19.37 10.70 -23.66
C GLY A 346 -18.55 11.98 -23.41
N GLU A 347 -17.83 12.07 -22.28
CA GLU A 347 -16.92 13.19 -21.97
C GLU A 347 -15.54 13.01 -22.62
N TYR A 348 -15.17 11.77 -22.95
CA TYR A 348 -13.94 11.45 -23.66
C TYR A 348 -14.05 11.70 -25.18
N ASP A 349 -14.85 12.68 -25.62
CA ASP A 349 -15.05 13.02 -27.04
C ASP A 349 -15.37 11.81 -27.94
N ASN A 350 -16.05 10.79 -27.40
CA ASN A 350 -16.29 9.50 -28.06
C ASN A 350 -15.00 8.79 -28.52
N LEU A 351 -13.91 8.90 -27.76
CA LEU A 351 -12.67 8.17 -28.01
C LEU A 351 -12.94 6.67 -28.09
N THR A 352 -12.37 6.03 -29.11
CA THR A 352 -12.35 4.57 -29.20
C THR A 352 -11.43 3.99 -28.13
N SER A 353 -11.66 2.74 -27.72
CA SER A 353 -10.80 2.06 -26.74
C SER A 353 -9.32 2.02 -27.19
N SER A 354 -9.06 1.91 -28.50
CA SER A 354 -7.69 1.97 -29.06
C SER A 354 -7.06 3.35 -28.91
N ALA A 355 -7.82 4.42 -29.18
CA ALA A 355 -7.35 5.78 -29.01
C ALA A 355 -7.09 6.11 -27.53
N PHE A 356 -7.96 5.62 -26.63
CA PHE A 356 -7.77 5.70 -25.18
C PHE A 356 -6.48 4.98 -24.74
N ASN A 357 -6.28 3.73 -25.15
CA ASN A 357 -5.07 2.96 -24.83
C ASN A 357 -3.80 3.68 -25.29
N THR A 358 -3.79 4.20 -26.52
CA THR A 358 -2.66 4.97 -27.05
C THR A 358 -2.38 6.23 -26.21
N ARG A 359 -3.43 6.91 -25.74
CA ARG A 359 -3.29 8.09 -24.88
C ARG A 359 -2.75 7.72 -23.49
N PHE A 360 -3.23 6.62 -22.92
CA PHE A 360 -2.76 6.07 -21.66
C PHE A 360 -1.27 5.74 -21.75
N GLU A 361 -0.84 4.98 -22.77
CA GLU A 361 0.57 4.61 -22.97
C GLU A 361 1.49 5.84 -23.04
N LYS A 362 1.14 6.83 -23.87
CA LYS A 362 1.92 8.07 -24.00
C LYS A 362 2.04 8.83 -22.67
N THR A 363 0.95 8.87 -21.90
CA THR A 363 0.92 9.54 -20.60
C THR A 363 1.77 8.80 -19.58
N TYR A 364 1.69 7.47 -19.55
CA TYR A 364 2.48 6.63 -18.65
C TYR A 364 3.98 6.69 -18.99
N ILE A 365 4.36 6.65 -20.27
CA ILE A 365 5.74 6.88 -20.71
C ILE A 365 6.24 8.25 -20.22
N SER A 366 5.42 9.29 -20.34
CA SER A 366 5.76 10.63 -19.87
C SER A 366 5.96 10.69 -18.35
N LEU A 367 5.12 10.01 -17.57
CA LEU A 367 5.29 9.85 -16.13
C LEU A 367 6.62 9.19 -15.78
N LEU A 368 6.94 8.06 -16.41
CA LEU A 368 8.17 7.31 -16.12
C LEU A 368 9.41 8.13 -16.48
N LYS A 369 9.38 8.86 -17.59
CA LYS A 369 10.44 9.83 -17.95
C LYS A 369 10.56 10.95 -16.92
N ALA A 370 9.44 11.48 -16.43
CA ALA A 370 9.43 12.52 -15.40
C ALA A 370 10.02 12.00 -14.08
N ILE A 371 9.65 10.79 -13.64
CA ILE A 371 10.25 10.10 -12.49
C ILE A 371 11.77 9.99 -12.67
N ARG A 372 12.23 9.47 -13.82
CA ARG A 372 13.66 9.34 -14.12
C ARG A 372 14.40 10.68 -14.08
N THR A 373 13.77 11.74 -14.56
CA THR A 373 14.40 13.07 -14.68
C THR A 373 14.41 13.81 -13.36
N LEU A 374 13.34 13.72 -12.56
CA LEU A 374 13.11 14.57 -11.40
C LEU A 374 13.56 13.94 -10.08
N ALA A 375 13.35 12.63 -9.92
CA ALA A 375 13.82 11.91 -8.73
C ALA A 375 15.32 11.63 -8.79
N TYR A 376 15.91 11.62 -10.01
CA TYR A 376 17.29 11.19 -10.24
C TYR A 376 18.07 12.16 -11.17
N PRO A 377 18.22 13.45 -10.81
CA PRO A 377 18.79 14.48 -11.69
C PRO A 377 20.29 14.30 -11.98
N SER A 378 21.04 13.48 -11.23
CA SER A 378 22.49 13.29 -11.43
C SER A 378 22.77 12.21 -12.49
N GLY A 379 23.14 12.65 -13.69
CA GLY A 379 23.05 11.96 -14.98
C GLY A 379 23.76 10.63 -15.23
N ALA A 380 24.25 9.88 -14.23
CA ALA A 380 24.78 8.53 -14.46
C ALA A 380 24.55 7.57 -13.29
N MET A 381 24.80 7.99 -12.04
CA MET A 381 24.80 7.06 -10.89
C MET A 381 23.41 6.64 -10.42
N PHE A 382 22.36 7.37 -10.79
CA PHE A 382 20.99 7.13 -10.33
C PHE A 382 20.06 6.56 -11.41
N ARG A 383 20.58 6.25 -12.60
CA ARG A 383 19.82 5.52 -13.64
C ARG A 383 19.51 4.08 -13.23
N ASP A 384 20.24 3.56 -12.24
CA ASP A 384 20.20 2.16 -11.83
C ASP A 384 19.14 1.87 -10.75
N ARG A 385 18.26 2.82 -10.47
CA ARG A 385 17.19 2.66 -9.48
C ARG A 385 16.03 1.87 -10.10
N PRO A 386 15.60 0.75 -9.51
CA PRO A 386 14.57 -0.08 -10.13
C PRO A 386 13.19 0.59 -10.04
N ILE A 387 12.46 0.54 -11.15
CA ILE A 387 11.05 0.91 -11.25
C ILE A 387 10.28 -0.36 -11.61
N PHE A 388 9.40 -0.81 -10.73
CA PHE A 388 8.51 -1.94 -10.96
C PHE A 388 7.16 -1.43 -11.40
N VAL A 389 6.78 -1.74 -12.64
CA VAL A 389 5.45 -1.46 -13.20
C VAL A 389 4.64 -2.74 -13.11
N MET A 390 3.57 -2.70 -12.33
CA MET A 390 2.69 -3.84 -12.09
C MET A 390 1.55 -3.87 -13.10
N ARG A 391 1.17 -5.07 -13.53
CA ARG A 391 -0.13 -5.31 -14.12
C ARG A 391 -1.23 -4.83 -13.16
N PRO A 392 -2.19 -4.01 -13.63
CA PRO A 392 -3.33 -3.60 -12.81
C PRO A 392 -4.03 -4.84 -12.22
N PHE A 393 -4.38 -4.81 -10.95
CA PHE A 393 -4.84 -6.01 -10.23
C PHE A 393 -6.06 -6.68 -10.86
N ARG A 394 -6.86 -5.91 -11.58
CA ARG A 394 -8.06 -6.38 -12.26
C ARG A 394 -7.86 -6.63 -13.76
N GLY A 395 -6.63 -6.47 -14.27
CA GLY A 395 -6.21 -6.82 -15.62
C GLY A 395 -6.54 -5.81 -16.72
N GLN A 396 -7.25 -4.73 -16.41
CA GLN A 396 -7.51 -3.69 -17.41
C GLN A 396 -6.21 -3.02 -17.81
N LEU A 397 -6.13 -2.58 -19.07
CA LEU A 397 -4.95 -1.92 -19.64
C LEU A 397 -3.66 -2.76 -19.56
N GLU A 398 -3.72 -4.07 -19.30
CA GLU A 398 -2.54 -4.93 -19.19
C GLU A 398 -1.61 -4.78 -20.39
N GLN A 399 -2.14 -4.93 -21.61
CA GLN A 399 -1.35 -4.86 -22.84
C GLN A 399 -0.71 -3.47 -23.00
N SER A 400 -1.46 -2.41 -22.69
CA SER A 400 -0.98 -1.04 -22.75
C SER A 400 0.14 -0.79 -21.73
N THR A 401 -0.04 -1.25 -20.48
CA THR A 401 0.98 -1.10 -19.43
C THR A 401 2.24 -1.91 -19.75
N ARG A 402 2.10 -3.11 -20.32
CA ARG A 402 3.24 -3.92 -20.78
C ARG A 402 3.99 -3.23 -21.92
N SER A 403 3.27 -2.72 -22.92
CA SER A 403 3.79 -1.94 -24.05
C SER A 403 4.62 -0.74 -23.58
N VAL A 404 4.17 -0.04 -22.52
CA VAL A 404 4.92 1.06 -21.89
C VAL A 404 6.29 0.60 -21.37
N VAL A 405 6.35 -0.54 -20.67
CA VAL A 405 7.61 -1.08 -20.14
C VAL A 405 8.55 -1.49 -21.27
N GLU A 406 8.04 -2.15 -22.30
CA GLU A 406 8.80 -2.55 -23.49
C GLU A 406 9.35 -1.32 -24.22
N HIS A 407 8.54 -0.28 -24.40
CA HIS A 407 8.94 0.98 -25.00
C HIS A 407 10.07 1.66 -24.22
N MET A 408 9.97 1.73 -22.89
CA MET A 408 11.02 2.33 -22.04
C MET A 408 12.34 1.54 -22.13
N ARG A 409 12.28 0.20 -22.18
CA ARG A 409 13.45 -0.66 -22.37
C ARG A 409 14.11 -0.47 -23.74
N LEU A 410 13.31 -0.35 -24.80
CA LEU A 410 13.81 -0.03 -26.15
C LEU A 410 14.53 1.33 -26.20
N GLN A 411 14.11 2.28 -25.35
CA GLN A 411 14.80 3.57 -25.17
C GLN A 411 16.03 3.50 -24.25
N GLY A 412 16.40 2.31 -23.78
CA GLY A 412 17.62 2.07 -22.99
C GLY A 412 17.43 2.08 -21.48
N ASP A 413 16.20 2.20 -20.95
CA ASP A 413 15.95 2.04 -19.52
C ASP A 413 16.02 0.55 -19.13
N ARG A 414 17.18 0.11 -18.61
CA ARG A 414 17.41 -1.29 -18.20
C ARG A 414 16.85 -1.61 -16.82
N PHE A 415 16.45 -0.59 -16.05
CA PHE A 415 16.02 -0.73 -14.66
C PHE A 415 14.52 -0.53 -14.50
N ILE A 416 13.76 -0.75 -15.56
CA ILE A 416 12.30 -0.86 -15.53
C ILE A 416 11.88 -2.31 -15.68
N PHE A 417 11.00 -2.76 -14.78
CA PHE A 417 10.58 -4.14 -14.64
C PHE A 417 9.07 -4.25 -14.75
N TRP A 418 8.61 -5.17 -15.60
CA TRP A 418 7.22 -5.59 -15.64
C TRP A 418 6.98 -6.63 -14.54
N LEU A 419 5.93 -6.45 -13.74
CA LEU A 419 5.45 -7.44 -12.78
C LEU A 419 4.06 -7.90 -13.18
N ASP A 420 3.97 -9.15 -13.61
CA ASP A 420 2.69 -9.79 -13.90
C ASP A 420 2.01 -10.20 -12.59
N THR A 421 0.81 -9.64 -12.36
CA THR A 421 -0.03 -9.89 -11.19
C THR A 421 -1.19 -10.85 -11.50
N SER A 422 -1.18 -11.49 -12.68
CA SER A 422 -2.18 -12.49 -13.06
C SER A 422 -2.26 -13.62 -12.04
N GLY A 423 -3.48 -14.01 -11.67
CA GLY A 423 -3.73 -15.06 -10.67
C GLY A 423 -3.37 -14.67 -9.22
N TRP A 424 -2.90 -13.45 -8.96
CA TRP A 424 -2.59 -13.03 -7.59
C TRP A 424 -3.84 -12.87 -6.74
N LEU A 425 -4.92 -12.39 -7.34
CA LEU A 425 -6.18 -12.09 -6.66
C LEU A 425 -7.33 -12.73 -7.41
N ASP A 426 -8.34 -13.17 -6.67
CA ASP A 426 -9.61 -13.61 -7.26
C ASP A 426 -10.47 -12.39 -7.64
N PRO A 427 -10.70 -12.12 -8.94
CA PRO A 427 -11.52 -10.99 -9.36
C PRO A 427 -13.03 -11.22 -9.17
N ALA A 428 -13.45 -12.45 -8.82
CA ALA A 428 -14.84 -12.78 -8.60
C ALA A 428 -15.36 -12.09 -7.33
N VAL A 429 -16.48 -11.39 -7.47
CA VAL A 429 -17.23 -10.82 -6.35
C VAL A 429 -18.60 -11.45 -6.38
N ASP A 430 -18.82 -12.46 -5.55
CA ASP A 430 -20.13 -13.08 -5.39
C ASP A 430 -21.00 -12.16 -4.54
N SER A 431 -22.04 -11.60 -5.15
CA SER A 431 -22.98 -10.67 -4.51
C SER A 431 -23.86 -11.33 -3.42
N GLY A 432 -23.85 -12.66 -3.31
CA GLY A 432 -24.75 -13.42 -2.44
C GLY A 432 -24.11 -14.09 -1.22
N GLN A 433 -22.78 -14.16 -1.10
CA GLN A 433 -22.10 -14.92 -0.05
C GLN A 433 -21.16 -14.03 0.75
N LYS A 434 -21.21 -14.13 2.09
CA LYS A 434 -20.38 -13.31 2.99
C LYS A 434 -18.88 -13.57 2.74
N SER A 435 -18.30 -12.59 2.07
CA SER A 435 -16.92 -12.12 1.81
C SER A 435 -15.68 -12.65 2.55
N GLU A 436 -15.71 -13.65 3.44
CA GLU A 436 -14.48 -14.07 4.17
C GLU A 436 -13.39 -14.67 3.26
N GLY A 437 -13.75 -15.05 2.03
CA GLY A 437 -12.82 -15.56 1.02
C GLY A 437 -12.38 -14.59 -0.06
N GLN A 438 -13.04 -13.44 -0.20
CA GLN A 438 -12.90 -12.60 -1.40
C GLN A 438 -11.74 -11.60 -1.27
N ASP A 439 -11.00 -11.41 -2.36
CA ASP A 439 -9.89 -10.47 -2.42
C ASP A 439 -10.36 -9.03 -2.75
N PHE A 440 -11.58 -8.90 -3.29
CA PHE A 440 -12.24 -7.62 -3.56
C PHE A 440 -13.61 -7.52 -2.89
N SER A 441 -14.02 -6.30 -2.54
CA SER A 441 -15.36 -5.95 -2.11
C SER A 441 -15.88 -4.77 -2.92
N ILE A 442 -17.18 -4.70 -3.17
CA ILE A 442 -17.81 -3.53 -3.79
C ILE A 442 -18.00 -2.47 -2.71
N ASP A 443 -17.50 -1.26 -2.95
CA ASP A 443 -17.85 -0.10 -2.14
C ASP A 443 -19.23 0.41 -2.54
N GLU A 444 -20.26 -0.09 -1.85
CA GLU A 444 -21.65 0.32 -2.09
C GLU A 444 -21.90 1.79 -1.75
N ALA A 445 -21.04 2.41 -0.94
CA ALA A 445 -21.13 3.84 -0.63
C ALA A 445 -20.58 4.71 -1.77
N SER A 446 -19.70 4.17 -2.62
CA SER A 446 -19.23 4.85 -3.81
C SER A 446 -20.35 4.92 -4.86
N PRO A 447 -20.63 6.10 -5.45
CA PRO A 447 -21.61 6.22 -6.53
C PRO A 447 -21.23 5.36 -7.74
N LEU A 448 -19.95 5.01 -7.85
CA LEU A 448 -19.38 4.22 -8.93
C LEU A 448 -19.30 2.72 -8.61
N LYS A 449 -19.71 2.30 -7.39
CA LYS A 449 -19.60 0.90 -6.93
C LYS A 449 -18.20 0.31 -7.17
N GLN A 450 -17.18 1.09 -6.84
CA GLN A 450 -15.79 0.72 -7.08
C GLN A 450 -15.43 -0.58 -6.34
N ARG A 451 -14.69 -1.46 -7.00
CA ARG A 451 -14.16 -2.67 -6.35
C ARG A 451 -12.89 -2.32 -5.56
N ARG A 452 -12.93 -2.47 -4.25
CA ARG A 452 -11.79 -2.22 -3.38
C ARG A 452 -11.17 -3.53 -2.96
N LEU A 453 -9.89 -3.51 -2.65
CA LEU A 453 -9.23 -4.66 -2.03
C LEU A 453 -9.81 -4.86 -0.63
N THR A 454 -10.08 -6.10 -0.27
CA THR A 454 -10.36 -6.47 1.13
C THR A 454 -9.06 -6.45 1.93
N GLU A 455 -9.15 -6.54 3.26
CA GLU A 455 -7.95 -6.69 4.11
C GLU A 455 -7.13 -7.92 3.69
N ARG A 456 -7.81 -9.03 3.36
CA ARG A 456 -7.19 -10.24 2.81
C ARG A 456 -6.50 -9.95 1.48
N GLY A 457 -7.17 -9.26 0.55
CA GLY A 457 -6.59 -8.86 -0.73
C GLY A 457 -5.31 -8.03 -0.55
N HIS A 458 -5.33 -7.05 0.36
CA HIS A 458 -4.15 -6.26 0.71
C HIS A 458 -2.99 -7.09 1.24
N GLN A 459 -3.25 -8.00 2.19
CA GLN A 459 -2.23 -8.90 2.74
C GLN A 459 -1.65 -9.81 1.65
N ARG A 460 -2.51 -10.37 0.79
CA ARG A 460 -2.10 -11.26 -0.31
C ARG A 460 -1.20 -10.53 -1.32
N VAL A 461 -1.57 -9.31 -1.73
CA VAL A 461 -0.72 -8.46 -2.58
C VAL A 461 0.63 -8.20 -1.91
N ALA A 462 0.65 -7.76 -0.65
CA ALA A 462 1.90 -7.44 0.04
C ALA A 462 2.84 -8.66 0.10
N MET A 463 2.30 -9.84 0.44
CA MET A 463 3.06 -11.08 0.53
C MET A 463 3.63 -11.53 -0.82
N LEU A 464 2.80 -11.57 -1.86
CA LEU A 464 3.23 -11.96 -3.20
C LEU A 464 4.22 -10.95 -3.78
N LEU A 465 3.93 -9.66 -3.64
CA LEU A 465 4.82 -8.61 -4.12
C LEU A 465 6.16 -8.66 -3.42
N HIS A 466 6.19 -8.77 -2.08
CA HIS A 466 7.41 -8.95 -1.31
C HIS A 466 8.25 -10.10 -1.89
N LYS A 467 7.64 -11.28 -2.10
CA LYS A 467 8.31 -12.43 -2.70
C LYS A 467 8.94 -12.13 -4.08
N HIS A 468 8.23 -11.43 -4.96
CA HIS A 468 8.72 -11.12 -6.31
C HIS A 468 9.85 -10.09 -6.32
N VAL A 469 9.78 -9.08 -5.45
CA VAL A 469 10.75 -7.98 -5.46
C VAL A 469 11.88 -8.17 -4.45
N CYS A 470 11.77 -9.11 -3.51
CA CYS A 470 12.75 -9.27 -2.42
C CYS A 470 14.18 -9.45 -2.93
N LYS A 471 14.39 -10.24 -3.98
CA LYS A 471 15.74 -10.43 -4.56
C LYS A 471 16.38 -9.14 -5.07
N TYR A 472 15.57 -8.14 -5.41
CA TYR A 472 16.04 -6.81 -5.84
C TYR A 472 16.12 -5.82 -4.66
N LEU A 473 15.22 -5.97 -3.68
CA LEU A 473 15.01 -4.96 -2.64
C LEU A 473 15.69 -5.28 -1.31
N ALA A 474 15.87 -6.56 -0.99
CA ALA A 474 16.41 -6.97 0.31
C ALA A 474 17.83 -6.47 0.52
N ARG A 475 18.16 -6.20 1.78
CA ARG A 475 19.55 -5.94 2.20
C ARG A 475 20.38 -7.21 2.22
N ASP A 476 19.72 -8.34 2.45
CA ASP A 476 20.31 -9.67 2.53
C ASP A 476 19.41 -10.59 1.72
N THR A 477 19.85 -10.94 0.51
CA THR A 477 19.08 -11.82 -0.37
C THR A 477 18.92 -13.22 0.20
N ALA A 478 19.79 -13.64 1.15
CA ALA A 478 19.63 -14.90 1.87
C ALA A 478 18.46 -14.86 2.88
N LYS A 479 18.04 -13.67 3.30
CA LYS A 479 16.83 -13.46 4.13
C LYS A 479 15.54 -13.35 3.32
N CYS A 480 15.64 -13.32 1.99
CA CYS A 480 14.46 -13.50 1.16
C CYS A 480 14.02 -14.96 1.27
N ALA A 481 13.08 -15.22 2.18
CA ALA A 481 12.39 -16.49 2.22
C ALA A 481 11.73 -16.71 0.85
N VAL A 482 12.34 -17.57 0.04
CA VAL A 482 11.65 -18.19 -1.10
C VAL A 482 10.58 -19.05 -0.45
N LEU A 483 9.32 -18.62 -0.47
CA LEU A 483 8.24 -19.50 0.00
C LEU A 483 8.35 -20.81 -0.80
N PRO A 484 8.23 -21.98 -0.16
CA PRO A 484 8.33 -23.26 -0.82
C PRO A 484 7.49 -23.30 -2.10
N ALA A 485 7.94 -24.00 -3.14
CA ALA A 485 7.20 -24.15 -4.40
C ALA A 485 5.73 -24.60 -4.18
N GLY A 486 5.46 -25.33 -3.09
CA GLY A 486 4.12 -25.74 -2.68
C GLY A 486 3.14 -24.61 -2.32
N THR A 487 3.61 -23.40 -1.99
CA THR A 487 2.74 -22.24 -1.72
C THR A 487 2.18 -21.61 -3.01
N TYR A 488 2.60 -22.09 -4.18
CA TYR A 488 2.15 -21.63 -5.50
C TYR A 488 1.09 -22.55 -6.13
N HIS A 489 0.64 -23.61 -5.44
CA HIS A 489 -0.35 -24.54 -5.95
C HIS A 489 -1.76 -24.23 -5.43
N THR A 490 -2.41 -23.24 -6.04
CA THR A 490 -3.82 -23.39 -6.42
C THR A 490 -3.83 -23.38 -7.95
N GLU A 491 -4.15 -24.54 -8.51
CA GLU A 491 -3.96 -24.94 -9.90
C GLU A 491 -4.59 -23.97 -10.91
N THR A 492 -3.75 -23.30 -11.72
CA THR A 492 -3.94 -23.08 -13.17
C THR A 492 -2.65 -22.51 -13.77
N TRP A 493 -1.88 -23.41 -14.39
CA TRP A 493 -0.90 -23.30 -15.50
C TRP A 493 -0.15 -22.00 -15.81
N ILE A 494 1.20 -22.09 -15.79
CA ILE A 494 2.06 -21.87 -16.98
C ILE A 494 3.15 -22.96 -16.97
N ALA A 495 3.24 -23.69 -18.09
CA ALA A 495 4.31 -24.64 -18.38
C ALA A 495 5.61 -23.90 -18.76
N ASP A 496 6.73 -24.46 -18.30
CA ASP A 496 8.10 -24.25 -18.74
C ASP A 496 8.67 -22.82 -18.68
N VAL A 497 9.24 -22.49 -17.52
CA VAL A 497 10.44 -21.64 -17.47
C VAL A 497 11.63 -22.58 -17.36
N GLU A 498 12.26 -22.83 -18.50
CA GLU A 498 13.56 -23.51 -18.57
C GLU A 498 14.57 -22.81 -17.66
N HIS A 499 15.40 -23.65 -17.02
CA HIS A 499 16.61 -23.29 -16.31
C HIS A 499 17.42 -22.22 -17.06
N VAL A 500 17.56 -21.04 -16.46
CA VAL A 500 18.70 -20.18 -16.75
C VAL A 500 19.84 -20.66 -15.86
N ASP A 501 20.65 -21.57 -16.41
CA ASP A 501 21.97 -21.87 -15.87
C ASP A 501 22.82 -20.61 -15.96
N ALA A 502 23.08 -20.01 -14.81
CA ALA A 502 24.17 -19.07 -14.65
C ALA A 502 25.49 -19.86 -14.59
N SER A 503 26.06 -20.19 -15.76
CA SER A 503 27.46 -20.56 -15.83
C SER A 503 28.15 -20.09 -17.11
N LYS A 504 29.40 -19.65 -16.93
CA LYS A 504 30.41 -19.23 -17.91
C LYS A 504 30.23 -17.89 -18.61
N SER A 505 30.77 -16.88 -17.94
CA SER A 505 31.49 -15.77 -18.56
C SER A 505 32.65 -16.27 -19.44
N GLU A 506 32.53 -16.11 -20.75
CA GLU A 506 33.66 -15.90 -21.66
C GLU A 506 33.59 -14.46 -22.16
N LEU A 507 34.25 -13.56 -21.44
CA LEU A 507 34.75 -12.30 -21.97
C LEU A 507 36.19 -12.20 -21.46
N GLU A 508 37.10 -12.82 -22.20
CA GLU A 508 38.52 -12.50 -22.16
C GLU A 508 38.70 -11.04 -22.62
N GLY A 509 38.77 -10.14 -21.66
CA GLY A 509 39.22 -8.76 -21.83
C GLY A 509 40.45 -8.53 -20.98
N ARG A 510 41.61 -8.86 -21.53
CA ARG A 510 42.96 -8.64 -20.99
C ARG A 510 43.14 -7.18 -20.55
N TRP A 511 43.08 -6.94 -19.23
CA TRP A 511 43.50 -5.69 -18.59
C TRP A 511 44.97 -5.85 -18.16
N ASP A 512 45.90 -5.37 -18.99
CA ASP A 512 47.31 -5.23 -18.60
C ASP A 512 47.44 -4.04 -17.65
N GLY A 513 47.61 -4.35 -16.37
CA GLY A 513 48.00 -3.39 -15.35
C GLY A 513 49.43 -2.90 -15.59
N ARG A 514 49.55 -1.67 -16.09
CA ARG A 514 50.80 -0.92 -16.00
C ARG A 514 50.52 0.41 -15.32
N ARG A 515 50.95 0.51 -14.05
CA ARG A 515 51.19 1.78 -13.36
C ARG A 515 52.32 2.50 -14.09
N SER A 516 52.12 3.77 -14.35
CA SER A 516 53.17 4.78 -14.41
C SER A 516 52.65 6.04 -13.73
N GLU A 517 53.60 6.67 -13.04
CA GLU A 517 53.57 7.85 -12.18
C GLU A 517 52.60 8.98 -12.55
#